data_AF-A0A975PB01-F1
#
_entry.id   AF-A0A975PB01-F1
#
_cell.length_a   1.000
_cell.length_b   1.000
_cell.length_c   1.000
_cell.angle_alpha   90.00
_cell.angle_beta   90.00
_cell.angle_gamma   90.00
#
_symmetry.space_group_name_H-M   'P 1'
#
loop_
_entity.id
_entity.type
_entity.pdbx_description
1 polymer ?
#
loop_
_entity_poly.entity_id
_entity_poly.type
_entity_poly.pdbx_seq_one_letter_code
_entity_poly.pdbx_strand_id
1 'polypeptide(L)' 'MYSWEFSERYPVLTDKQADRIVVAHGFTPQAVKAELGAAYTKCETLLAWLGY' A
#
# COMPACT_ATOMS: atom_id res chain seq x y z
N MET A 1 15.06 7.30 0.87
CA MET A 1 14.68 6.26 -0.11
C MET A 1 13.40 6.72 -0.76
N TYR A 2 13.34 6.75 -2.08
CA TYR A 2 12.15 7.22 -2.81
C TYR A 2 11.08 6.13 -2.88
N SER A 3 9.82 6.50 -3.10
CA SER A 3 8.66 5.58 -3.20
C SER A 3 8.83 4.55 -4.32
N TRP A 4 9.44 4.94 -5.44
CA TRP A 4 9.73 4.06 -6.57
C TRP A 4 10.80 3.01 -6.25
N GLU A 5 11.90 3.40 -5.59
CA GLU A 5 12.95 2.46 -5.15
C GLU A 5 12.42 1.45 -4.11
N PHE A 6 11.47 1.86 -3.27
CA PHE A 6 10.80 0.98 -2.31
C PHE A 6 9.90 -0.03 -3.04
N SER A 7 9.15 0.44 -4.03
CA SER A 7 8.23 -0.39 -4.82
C SER A 7 8.96 -1.44 -5.65
N GLU A 8 10.11 -1.10 -6.25
CA GLU A 8 10.93 -2.07 -7.00
C GLU A 8 11.51 -3.15 -6.08
N ARG A 9 11.91 -2.77 -4.86
CA ARG A 9 12.54 -3.69 -3.91
C ARG A 9 11.53 -4.56 -3.14
N TYR A 10 10.31 -4.06 -2.99
CA TYR A 10 9.19 -4.73 -2.33
C TYR A 10 7.92 -4.64 -3.18
N PRO A 11 7.86 -5.33 -4.33
CA PRO A 11 6.75 -5.19 -5.29
C PRO A 11 5.41 -5.68 -4.72
N VAL A 12 5.47 -6.66 -3.82
CA VAL A 12 4.30 -7.23 -3.14
C VAL A 12 4.52 -7.15 -1.63
N LEU A 13 3.57 -6.53 -0.95
CA LEU A 13 3.47 -6.45 0.49
C LEU A 13 2.58 -7.57 1.01
N THR A 14 2.87 -8.05 2.21
CA THR A 14 1.90 -8.85 2.96
C THR A 14 0.74 -7.95 3.42
N ASP A 15 -0.44 -8.53 3.66
CA ASP A 15 -1.59 -7.82 4.23
C ASP A 15 -1.20 -6.99 5.46
N LYS A 16 -0.42 -7.57 6.38
CA LYS A 16 0.02 -6.88 7.60
C LYS A 16 0.90 -5.66 7.31
N GLN A 17 1.71 -5.69 6.26
CA GLN A 17 2.57 -4.56 5.88
C GLN A 17 1.74 -3.45 5.25
N ALA A 18 0.86 -3.79 4.30
CA ALA A 18 -0.06 -2.84 3.71
C ALA A 18 -1.00 -2.22 4.76
N ASP A 19 -1.52 -3.01 5.69
CA ASP A 19 -2.35 -2.54 6.82
C ASP A 19 -1.60 -1.49 7.66
N ARG A 20 -0.32 -1.75 7.98
CA ARG A 20 0.52 -0.80 8.72
C ARG A 20 0.74 0.51 7.98
N ILE A 21 1.00 0.46 6.68
CA ILE A 21 1.20 1.65 5.85
C ILE A 21 -0.08 2.48 5.81
N VAL A 22 -1.22 1.83 5.55
CA VAL A 22 -2.52 2.48 5.47
C VAL A 22 -2.91 3.16 6.79
N VAL A 23 -2.71 2.45 7.92
CA VAL A 23 -2.95 3.02 9.26
C VAL A 23 -2.01 4.19 9.55
N ALA A 24 -0.73 4.10 9.15
CA ALA A 24 0.23 5.19 9.34
C ALA A 24 -0.15 6.46 8.58
N HIS A 25 -0.89 6.34 7.48
CA HIS A 25 -1.44 7.46 6.71
C HIS A 25 -2.85 7.90 7.16
N GLY A 26 -3.37 7.36 8.26
CA GLY A 26 -4.65 7.78 8.84
C GLY A 26 -5.90 7.17 8.19
N PHE A 27 -5.72 6.15 7.35
CA PHE A 27 -6.82 5.44 6.69
C PHE A 27 -7.13 4.11 7.40
N THR A 28 -8.34 3.59 7.18
CA THR A 28 -8.74 2.27 7.66
C THR A 28 -8.46 1.20 6.61
N PRO A 29 -7.70 0.13 6.94
CA PRO A 29 -7.38 -0.94 5.99
C PRO A 29 -8.60 -1.56 5.31
N GLN A 30 -9.73 -1.68 6.01
CA GLN A 30 -10.96 -2.22 5.44
C GLN A 30 -11.53 -1.35 4.31
N ALA A 31 -11.51 -0.02 4.45
CA ALA A 31 -11.99 0.89 3.41
C ALA A 31 -11.09 0.82 2.17
N VAL A 32 -9.77 0.85 2.39
CA VAL A 32 -8.79 0.79 1.30
C VAL A 32 -8.78 -0.59 0.62
N LYS A 33 -8.99 -1.68 1.36
CA LYS A 33 -9.18 -3.03 0.78
C LYS A 33 -10.46 -3.13 -0.05
N ALA A 34 -11.53 -2.45 0.35
CA ALA A 34 -12.77 -2.42 -0.43
C ALA A 34 -12.59 -1.65 -1.75
N GLU A 35 -11.70 -0.65 -1.78
CA GLU A 35 -11.41 0.15 -2.98
C GLU A 35 -10.39 -0.52 -3.91
N LEU A 36 -9.27 -0.99 -3.37
CA LEU A 36 -8.16 -1.57 -4.15
C LEU A 36 -8.29 -3.08 -4.41
N GLY A 37 -9.09 -3.79 -3.62
CA GLY A 37 -9.28 -5.24 -3.74
C GLY A 37 -7.95 -6.01 -3.72
N ALA A 38 -7.73 -6.85 -4.74
CA ALA A 38 -6.51 -7.64 -4.89
C ALA A 38 -5.24 -6.80 -5.14
N ALA A 39 -5.39 -5.52 -5.50
CA ALA A 39 -4.26 -4.62 -5.69
C ALA A 39 -3.77 -3.97 -4.38
N TYR A 40 -4.47 -4.20 -3.26
CA TYR A 40 -4.11 -3.67 -1.94
C TYR A 40 -2.68 -4.04 -1.49
N THR A 41 -2.24 -5.25 -1.86
CA THR A 41 -0.92 -5.77 -1.53
C THR A 41 0.15 -5.38 -2.55
N LYS A 42 -0.21 -4.75 -3.67
CA LYS A 42 0.77 -4.25 -4.63
C LYS A 42 1.34 -2.94 -4.11
N CYS A 43 2.63 -2.91 -3.85
CA CYS A 43 3.26 -1.75 -3.22
C CYS A 43 3.13 -0.48 -4.07
N GLU A 44 3.39 -0.60 -5.37
CA GLU A 44 3.25 0.51 -6.32
C GLU A 44 1.81 1.03 -6.34
N THR A 45 0.82 0.15 -6.42
CA THR A 45 -0.59 0.55 -6.45
C THR A 45 -1.02 1.21 -5.14
N LEU A 46 -0.60 0.66 -4.01
CA LEU A 46 -0.89 1.22 -2.69
C LEU A 46 -0.25 2.60 -2.52
N LEU A 47 1.01 2.76 -2.92
CA LEU A 47 1.73 4.04 -2.82
C LEU A 47 1.17 5.08 -3.79
N ALA A 48 0.86 4.69 -5.03
CA ALA A 48 0.20 5.57 -6.00
C ALA A 48 -1.17 6.04 -5.49
N TRP A 49 -1.96 5.15 -4.87
CA TRP A 49 -3.24 5.51 -4.25
C TRP A 49 -3.07 6.49 -3.09
N LEU A 50 -1.98 6.35 -2.32
CA LEU A 50 -1.61 7.28 -1.25
C LEU A 50 -1.03 8.61 -1.76
N GLY A 51 -0.79 8.76 -3.07
CA GLY A 51 -0.27 9.97 -3.70
C GLY A 51 1.25 10.06 -3.80
N TYR A 52 1.95 8.92 -3.76
CA TYR A 52 3.42 8.80 -3.84
C TYR A 52 3.94 8.23 -5.16
#